data_AF-A0A1J5S930-F1
#
_entry.id   AF-A0A1J5S930-F1
#
_cell.length_a   1.000
_cell.length_b   1.000
_cell.length_c   1.000
_cell.angle_alpha   90.00
_cell.angle_beta   90.00
_cell.angle_gamma   90.00
#
_symmetry.space_group_name_H-M   'P 1'
#
loop_
_entity.id
_entity.type
_entity.pdbx_description
1 polymer ?
#
loop_
_entity_poly.entity_id
_entity_poly.type
_entity_poly.pdbx_seq_one_letter_code
_entity_poly.pdbx_strand_id
1 'polypeptide(L)'
;MPRDRKQTGWWLEIVLPPCGEGSGSLTMELGGRSQQIDMKGMVGLRKAMTVELSTSPYRIAGYSCDADQNFVAGVERECPAIPANGAAVFTAAGRSGPKSFPRAAELRRSETFAFLWPEAADRPFQDELTVVPLPGRPGWRLALVTIPDETSLECLDWLKGFTKLPIAPSAPSIVTVWPALSRGAGVNSVEAVRTGVALVSMERMPVAPGASGPPAIAQTGSGLQAIGLERSPALFALLPHSAENVRVAHALDAELELFLSFTLRPQRPETYPTADFAFSTPEGNCRVIRLQGRRSREAMVFARSEGHLMEYVALPPSCVGRMAIRRQGVKEETIELRPGDEPCPHDGRKFLLSAKACSELAAALTDRLCHLDLEFRGMGRIRLAGERQGSLTTPPSPTLSPEVRARLLSFMFRLSRQAARAFRAGSRDDACLVEAFIRTEPEEELIAHYRALARDLSARGFDIVTRGDGVNR
;
A
#
# COMPACT_ATOMS: atom_id res chain seq x y z
N MET A 1 -2.24 -48.38 -3.23
CA MET A 1 -2.86 -47.53 -4.28
C MET A 1 -4.01 -48.31 -4.89
N PRO A 2 -5.22 -47.73 -4.96
CA PRO A 2 -5.56 -47.06 -6.20
C PRO A 2 -5.98 -45.60 -6.03
N ARG A 3 -5.39 -44.79 -6.92
CA ARG A 3 -5.95 -43.67 -7.67
C ARG A 3 -6.21 -42.37 -6.91
N ASP A 4 -5.29 -41.44 -7.12
CA ASP A 4 -5.57 -40.20 -7.86
C ASP A 4 -7.03 -39.76 -7.84
N ARG A 5 -7.46 -39.24 -6.69
CA ARG A 5 -8.25 -38.02 -6.71
C ARG A 5 -7.29 -36.91 -6.31
N LYS A 6 -6.94 -36.06 -7.28
CA LYS A 6 -6.62 -34.66 -6.97
C LYS A 6 -7.81 -34.15 -6.13
N GLN A 7 -7.69 -34.20 -4.80
CA GLN A 7 -8.62 -33.52 -3.91
C GLN A 7 -8.35 -32.03 -4.11
N THR A 8 -8.94 -31.45 -5.14
CA THR A 8 -9.03 -30.00 -5.28
C THR A 8 -10.05 -29.53 -4.25
N GLY A 9 -9.60 -29.27 -3.02
CA GLY A 9 -10.45 -28.82 -1.92
C GLY A 9 -9.73 -28.77 -0.57
N TRP A 10 -10.48 -28.41 0.47
CA TRP A 10 -10.08 -28.43 1.88
C TRP A 10 -10.47 -29.75 2.54
N TRP A 11 -9.84 -30.14 3.64
CA TRP A 11 -10.18 -31.32 4.45
C TRP A 11 -9.90 -31.05 5.94
N LEU A 12 -10.44 -31.90 6.82
CA LEU A 12 -10.11 -31.88 8.25
C LEU A 12 -9.07 -32.95 8.57
N GLU A 13 -8.17 -32.63 9.49
CA GLU A 13 -7.18 -33.56 10.02
C GLU A 13 -7.27 -33.60 11.54
N ILE A 14 -7.04 -34.80 12.09
CA ILE A 14 -6.75 -34.99 13.51
C ILE A 14 -5.27 -35.28 13.64
N VAL A 15 -4.63 -34.58 14.58
CA VAL A 15 -3.21 -34.72 14.88
C VAL A 15 -3.07 -35.40 16.23
N LEU A 16 -2.44 -36.56 16.24
CA LEU A 16 -2.03 -37.24 17.47
C LEU A 16 -0.64 -36.76 17.90
N PRO A 17 -0.42 -36.58 19.22
CA PRO A 17 0.91 -36.30 19.75
C PRO A 17 1.85 -37.50 19.54
N PRO A 18 3.18 -37.30 19.64
CA PRO A 18 4.12 -38.42 19.63
C PRO A 18 3.91 -39.32 20.84
N CYS A 19 4.26 -40.60 20.71
CA CYS A 19 4.32 -41.53 21.83
C CYS A 19 5.77 -41.92 22.15
N GLY A 20 5.98 -42.55 23.31
CA GLY A 20 7.23 -43.21 23.65
C GLY A 20 7.43 -44.51 22.87
N GLU A 21 8.50 -45.23 23.20
CA GLU A 21 8.79 -46.54 22.62
C GLU A 21 7.75 -47.57 23.09
N GLY A 22 6.76 -47.84 22.24
CA GLY A 22 5.70 -48.82 22.50
C GLY A 22 5.39 -49.62 21.23
N SER A 23 5.08 -50.91 21.39
CA SER A 23 4.71 -51.82 20.30
C SER A 23 3.20 -51.95 20.10
N GLY A 24 2.41 -51.23 20.89
CA GLY A 24 0.96 -51.27 20.83
C GLY A 24 0.36 -50.56 19.61
N SER A 25 -0.96 -50.67 19.52
CA SER A 25 -1.80 -49.96 18.57
C SER A 25 -2.97 -49.32 19.28
N LEU A 26 -3.51 -48.27 18.68
CA LEU A 26 -4.75 -47.63 19.12
C LEU A 26 -5.78 -47.69 18.01
N THR A 27 -7.06 -47.75 18.38
CA THR A 27 -8.18 -47.75 17.44
C THR A 27 -8.92 -46.42 17.54
N MET A 28 -9.08 -45.72 16.42
CA MET A 28 -9.78 -44.44 16.35
C MET A 28 -11.07 -44.53 15.55
N GLU A 29 -12.10 -43.87 16.05
CA GLU A 29 -13.32 -43.56 15.32
C GLU A 29 -13.20 -42.16 14.68
N LEU A 30 -13.21 -42.11 13.35
CA LEU A 30 -12.91 -40.93 12.54
C LEU A 30 -14.12 -40.49 11.69
N GLY A 31 -15.31 -40.40 12.31
CA GLY A 31 -16.53 -39.92 11.64
C GLY A 31 -17.18 -40.97 10.73
N GLY A 32 -17.49 -42.14 11.28
CA GLY A 32 -18.13 -43.24 10.53
C GLY A 32 -17.17 -44.31 10.00
N ARG A 33 -15.86 -44.14 10.22
CA ARG A 33 -14.84 -45.16 9.98
C ARG A 33 -14.05 -45.45 11.24
N SER A 34 -13.66 -46.70 11.44
CA SER A 34 -12.71 -47.11 12.47
C SER A 34 -11.35 -47.37 11.82
N GLN A 35 -10.28 -46.86 12.41
CA GLN A 35 -8.91 -47.03 11.91
C GLN A 35 -7.98 -47.44 13.05
N GLN A 36 -7.29 -48.56 12.86
CA GLN A 36 -6.24 -49.02 13.75
C GLN A 36 -4.90 -48.37 13.35
N ILE A 37 -4.16 -47.91 14.34
CA ILE A 37 -2.95 -47.10 14.18
C ILE A 37 -1.84 -47.75 15.00
N ASP A 38 -0.77 -48.16 14.32
CA ASP A 38 0.46 -48.64 14.96
C ASP A 38 1.20 -47.46 15.62
N MET A 39 1.48 -47.58 16.92
CA MET A 39 2.16 -46.57 17.72
C MET A 39 3.66 -46.53 17.43
N LYS A 40 4.28 -47.60 16.89
CA LYS A 40 5.70 -47.56 16.48
C LYS A 40 5.98 -46.46 15.46
N GLY A 41 5.00 -46.18 14.60
CA GLY A 41 5.07 -45.11 13.60
C GLY A 41 4.86 -43.69 14.17
N MET A 42 4.70 -43.54 15.49
CA MET A 42 4.48 -42.28 16.20
C MET A 42 5.59 -41.95 17.21
N VAL A 43 6.65 -42.76 17.27
CA VAL A 43 7.78 -42.54 18.18
C VAL A 43 8.49 -41.24 17.79
N GLY A 44 8.45 -40.24 18.67
CA GLY A 44 9.06 -38.93 18.43
C GLY A 44 8.43 -38.09 17.32
N LEU A 45 7.33 -38.54 16.70
CA LEU A 45 6.69 -37.88 15.56
C LEU A 45 5.18 -37.70 15.78
N ARG A 46 4.66 -36.53 15.41
CA ARG A 46 3.21 -36.29 15.33
C ARG A 46 2.63 -37.03 14.14
N LYS A 47 1.43 -37.58 14.30
CA LYS A 47 0.70 -38.27 13.23
C LYS A 47 -0.59 -37.53 12.90
N ALA A 48 -0.66 -36.98 11.70
CA ALA A 48 -1.86 -36.34 11.16
C ALA A 48 -2.64 -37.33 10.28
N MET A 49 -3.97 -37.33 10.41
CA MET A 49 -4.85 -38.19 9.63
C MET A 49 -6.08 -37.41 9.20
N THR A 50 -6.44 -37.52 7.92
CA THR A 50 -7.69 -36.96 7.42
C THR A 50 -8.89 -37.61 8.09
N VAL A 51 -9.95 -36.86 8.36
CA VAL A 51 -11.21 -37.38 8.92
C VAL A 51 -12.40 -37.04 8.04
N GLU A 52 -13.44 -37.87 8.14
CA GLU A 52 -14.72 -37.58 7.51
C GLU A 52 -15.46 -36.52 8.32
N LEU A 53 -16.15 -35.60 7.63
CA LEU A 53 -16.89 -34.54 8.29
C LEU A 53 -18.09 -35.13 9.03
N SER A 54 -18.13 -34.90 10.34
CA SER A 54 -19.08 -35.52 11.25
C SER A 54 -19.54 -34.53 12.32
N THR A 55 -20.80 -34.69 12.76
CA THR A 55 -21.34 -34.05 13.96
C THR A 55 -21.16 -34.90 15.22
N SER A 56 -20.75 -36.16 15.07
CA SER A 56 -20.35 -37.03 16.17
C SER A 56 -18.85 -36.86 16.47
N PRO A 57 -18.44 -36.83 17.75
CA PRO A 57 -17.05 -36.65 18.15
C PRO A 57 -16.12 -37.70 17.54
N TYR A 58 -14.87 -37.31 17.35
CA TYR A 58 -13.81 -38.23 16.97
C TYR A 58 -13.13 -38.72 18.23
N ARG A 59 -12.90 -40.03 18.36
CA ARG A 59 -12.39 -40.57 19.62
C ARG A 59 -11.49 -41.77 19.46
N ILE A 60 -10.64 -41.97 20.45
CA ILE A 60 -9.88 -43.20 20.62
C ILE A 60 -10.81 -44.22 21.27
N ALA A 61 -11.25 -45.21 20.49
CA ALA A 61 -12.16 -46.26 20.92
C ALA A 61 -11.48 -47.30 21.82
N GLY A 62 -10.16 -47.48 21.68
CA GLY A 62 -9.43 -48.43 22.51
C GLY A 62 -7.94 -48.51 22.19
N TYR A 63 -7.24 -49.22 23.05
CA TYR A 63 -5.80 -49.48 22.98
C TYR A 63 -5.54 -50.98 23.06
N SER A 64 -4.49 -51.46 22.40
CA SER A 64 -3.96 -52.81 22.65
C SER A 64 -3.27 -52.89 24.02
N CYS A 65 -3.09 -54.09 24.54
CA CYS A 65 -2.43 -54.34 25.83
C CYS A 65 -1.01 -53.75 25.94
N ASP A 66 -0.26 -53.69 24.83
CA ASP A 66 1.13 -53.22 24.78
C ASP A 66 1.26 -51.71 24.44
N ALA A 67 0.18 -50.94 24.60
CA ALA A 67 0.20 -49.51 24.34
C ALA A 67 1.03 -48.75 25.39
N ASP A 68 1.70 -47.68 24.95
CA ASP A 68 2.46 -46.79 25.83
C ASP A 68 1.54 -46.15 26.87
N GLN A 69 1.74 -46.49 28.14
CA GLN A 69 0.91 -46.04 29.25
C GLN A 69 0.97 -44.53 29.47
N ASN A 70 2.12 -43.90 29.17
CA ASN A 70 2.26 -42.44 29.28
C ASN A 70 1.40 -41.74 28.22
N PHE A 71 1.38 -42.25 27.00
CA PHE A 71 0.49 -41.77 25.96
C PHE A 71 -0.98 -41.99 26.34
N VAL A 72 -1.35 -43.20 26.80
CA VAL A 72 -2.73 -43.55 27.18
C VAL A 72 -3.29 -42.64 28.28
N ALA A 73 -2.44 -42.24 29.24
CA ALA A 73 -2.81 -41.37 30.34
C ALA A 73 -2.83 -39.88 29.95
N GLY A 74 -1.96 -39.46 29.04
CA GLY A 74 -1.77 -38.05 28.69
C GLY A 74 -2.54 -37.55 27.47
N VAL A 75 -3.00 -38.44 26.58
CA VAL A 75 -3.71 -38.04 25.36
C VAL A 75 -5.19 -37.78 25.64
N GLU A 76 -5.69 -36.68 25.07
CA GLU A 76 -7.14 -36.44 25.04
C GLU A 76 -7.81 -37.50 24.16
N ARG A 77 -8.74 -38.26 24.76
CA ARG A 77 -9.39 -39.40 24.07
C ARG A 77 -10.46 -38.98 23.08
N GLU A 78 -10.93 -37.74 23.17
CA GLU A 78 -12.01 -37.22 22.35
C GLU A 78 -11.60 -35.87 21.74
N CYS A 79 -11.88 -35.69 20.47
CA CYS A 79 -11.76 -34.42 19.78
C CYS A 79 -13.17 -34.00 19.33
N PRO A 80 -13.62 -32.79 19.68
CA PRO A 80 -14.98 -32.37 19.37
C PRO A 80 -15.26 -32.41 17.86
N ALA A 81 -16.48 -32.79 17.49
CA ALA A 81 -16.94 -32.78 16.11
C ALA A 81 -17.21 -31.36 15.60
N ILE A 82 -17.77 -31.27 14.39
CA ILE A 82 -18.42 -30.05 13.92
C ILE A 82 -19.79 -29.94 14.62
N PRO A 83 -20.16 -28.80 15.23
CA PRO A 83 -21.46 -28.65 15.88
C PRO A 83 -22.61 -28.91 14.90
N ALA A 84 -23.64 -29.64 15.34
CA ALA A 84 -24.86 -29.82 14.53
C ALA A 84 -25.61 -28.50 14.32
N ASN A 85 -25.57 -27.61 15.32
CA ASN A 85 -26.18 -26.28 15.30
C ASN A 85 -25.09 -25.23 15.55
N GLY A 86 -24.49 -24.72 14.47
CA GLY A 86 -23.43 -23.70 14.55
C GLY A 86 -22.23 -24.02 13.67
N ALA A 87 -21.15 -23.28 13.88
CA ALA A 87 -19.90 -23.45 13.15
C ALA A 87 -18.75 -23.92 14.05
N ALA A 88 -17.96 -24.86 13.54
CA ALA A 88 -16.59 -25.06 14.00
C ALA A 88 -15.69 -24.00 13.35
N VAL A 89 -14.82 -23.38 14.15
CA VAL A 89 -13.98 -22.26 13.69
C VAL A 89 -12.51 -22.65 13.73
N PHE A 90 -11.76 -22.25 12.71
CA PHE A 90 -10.33 -22.49 12.58
C PHE A 90 -9.59 -21.17 12.28
N THR A 91 -8.41 -20.97 12.87
CA THR A 91 -7.66 -19.72 12.72
C THR A 91 -6.96 -19.68 11.35
N ALA A 92 -7.23 -18.65 10.55
CA ALA A 92 -6.54 -18.49 9.25
C ALA A 92 -5.13 -17.87 9.41
N ALA A 93 -4.84 -17.26 10.56
CA ALA A 93 -3.54 -16.66 10.87
C ALA A 93 -2.51 -17.74 11.21
N GLY A 94 -1.48 -17.87 10.37
CA GLY A 94 -0.39 -18.82 10.55
C GLY A 94 0.51 -18.45 11.72
N ARG A 95 0.32 -19.09 12.87
CA ARG A 95 1.42 -19.32 13.81
C ARG A 95 2.30 -20.41 13.18
N SER A 96 3.60 -20.16 13.09
CA SER A 96 4.59 -20.95 12.32
C SER A 96 4.33 -22.47 12.34
N GLY A 97 4.12 -23.05 11.15
CA GLY A 97 3.81 -24.46 10.98
C GLY A 97 3.20 -24.77 9.61
N PRO A 98 3.01 -26.06 9.25
CA PRO A 98 2.51 -26.46 7.93
C PRO A 98 1.14 -25.84 7.63
N LYS A 99 0.81 -25.77 6.33
CA LYS A 99 -0.39 -25.15 5.71
C LYS A 99 -1.73 -25.71 6.25
N SER A 100 -2.05 -25.47 7.51
CA SER A 100 -3.26 -25.95 8.18
C SER A 100 -3.82 -24.86 9.10
N PHE A 101 -5.14 -24.75 9.18
CA PHE A 101 -5.82 -23.85 10.11
C PHE A 101 -6.16 -24.65 11.39
N PRO A 102 -5.48 -24.41 12.52
CA PRO A 102 -5.83 -25.09 13.76
C PRO A 102 -7.20 -24.60 14.26
N ARG A 103 -7.87 -25.44 15.05
CA ARG A 103 -9.16 -25.08 15.63
C ARG A 103 -9.00 -23.88 16.57
N ALA A 104 -9.87 -22.89 16.42
CA ALA A 104 -9.85 -21.69 17.23
C ALA A 104 -10.44 -21.95 18.61
N ALA A 105 -9.80 -21.41 19.65
CA ALA A 105 -10.32 -21.39 21.02
C ALA A 105 -11.11 -20.11 21.34
N GLU A 106 -10.92 -19.06 20.54
CA GLU A 106 -11.57 -17.75 20.68
C GLU A 106 -11.69 -17.08 19.31
N LEU A 107 -12.57 -16.09 19.21
CA LEU A 107 -12.70 -15.20 18.06
C LEU A 107 -12.07 -13.86 18.40
N ARG A 108 -11.02 -13.48 17.69
CA ARG A 108 -10.38 -12.18 17.86
C ARG A 108 -10.88 -11.20 16.81
N ARG A 109 -11.16 -9.97 17.23
CA ARG A 109 -11.47 -8.89 16.27
C ARG A 109 -10.26 -8.56 15.40
N SER A 110 -10.50 -8.00 14.22
CA SER A 110 -9.52 -7.75 13.16
C SER A 110 -8.82 -9.00 12.60
N GLU A 111 -9.25 -10.20 12.97
CA GLU A 111 -8.70 -11.45 12.44
C GLU A 111 -9.69 -12.14 11.48
N THR A 112 -9.14 -13.04 10.68
CA THR A 112 -9.89 -13.87 9.74
C THR A 112 -9.86 -15.32 10.18
N PHE A 113 -11.01 -15.99 10.09
CA PHE A 113 -11.19 -17.37 10.52
C PHE A 113 -11.91 -18.16 9.43
N ALA A 114 -11.66 -19.47 9.37
CA ALA A 114 -12.44 -20.39 8.56
C ALA A 114 -13.59 -20.96 9.41
N PHE A 115 -14.83 -20.66 9.00
CA PHE A 115 -16.05 -21.15 9.62
C PHE A 115 -16.56 -22.36 8.84
N LEU A 116 -16.77 -23.50 9.51
CA LEU A 116 -17.26 -24.74 8.93
C LEU A 116 -18.55 -25.17 9.63
N TRP A 117 -19.65 -25.31 8.88
CA TRP A 117 -20.96 -25.67 9.44
C TRP A 117 -21.75 -26.62 8.52
N PRO A 118 -22.70 -27.39 9.07
CA PRO A 118 -23.64 -28.17 8.26
C PRO A 118 -24.52 -27.26 7.40
N GLU A 119 -24.80 -27.64 6.15
CA GLU A 119 -25.64 -26.86 5.24
C GLU A 119 -27.07 -26.64 5.77
N ALA A 120 -27.58 -27.57 6.58
CA ALA A 120 -28.90 -27.46 7.22
C ALA A 120 -28.97 -26.39 8.32
N ALA A 121 -27.83 -25.89 8.82
CA ALA A 121 -27.75 -24.92 9.90
C ALA A 121 -27.77 -23.47 9.39
N ASP A 122 -28.46 -23.20 8.28
CA ASP A 122 -28.40 -21.91 7.59
C ASP A 122 -28.82 -20.76 8.51
N ARG A 123 -27.87 -19.88 8.79
CA ARG A 123 -28.08 -18.60 9.47
C ARG A 123 -27.40 -17.55 8.61
N PRO A 124 -28.10 -16.48 8.19
CA PRO A 124 -27.46 -15.41 7.46
C PRO A 124 -26.34 -14.80 8.32
N PHE A 125 -25.17 -14.62 7.72
CA PHE A 125 -24.10 -13.83 8.32
C PHE A 125 -24.57 -12.38 8.49
N GLN A 126 -24.07 -11.72 9.52
CA GLN A 126 -24.30 -10.30 9.75
C GLN A 126 -23.59 -9.47 8.68
N ASP A 127 -24.23 -8.40 8.21
CA ASP A 127 -23.71 -7.54 7.12
C ASP A 127 -22.35 -6.89 7.44
N GLU A 128 -22.05 -6.70 8.72
CA GLU A 128 -20.77 -6.17 9.20
C GLU A 128 -19.59 -7.10 8.91
N LEU A 129 -19.84 -8.41 8.75
CA LEU A 129 -18.79 -9.40 8.54
C LEU A 129 -18.41 -9.47 7.06
N THR A 130 -17.10 -9.46 6.79
CA THR A 130 -16.63 -9.76 5.43
C THR A 130 -16.53 -11.27 5.27
N VAL A 131 -17.38 -11.83 4.41
CA VAL A 131 -17.49 -13.28 4.21
C VAL A 131 -17.04 -13.63 2.79
N VAL A 132 -16.04 -14.49 2.70
CA VAL A 132 -15.57 -15.07 1.44
C VAL A 132 -15.91 -16.56 1.43
N PRO A 133 -16.97 -16.98 0.71
CA PRO A 133 -17.33 -18.39 0.66
C PRO A 133 -16.24 -19.20 -0.05
N LEU A 134 -15.92 -20.35 0.52
CA LEU A 134 -15.01 -21.33 -0.09
C LEU A 134 -15.81 -22.44 -0.75
N PRO A 135 -15.23 -23.20 -1.70
CA PRO A 135 -15.92 -24.32 -2.35
C PRO A 135 -16.49 -25.29 -1.30
N GLY A 136 -17.81 -25.43 -1.26
CA GLY A 136 -18.49 -26.32 -0.31
C GLY A 136 -18.27 -27.80 -0.64
N ARG A 137 -18.53 -28.66 0.35
CA ARG A 137 -18.68 -30.12 0.15
C ARG A 137 -20.16 -30.46 0.36
N PRO A 138 -20.73 -31.52 -0.25
CA PRO A 138 -22.15 -31.83 -0.07
C PRO A 138 -22.53 -31.93 1.42
N GLY A 139 -23.55 -31.18 1.84
CA GLY A 139 -24.00 -31.12 3.23
C GLY A 139 -23.18 -30.21 4.15
N TRP A 140 -22.13 -29.54 3.65
CA TRP A 140 -21.22 -28.72 4.45
C TRP A 140 -20.84 -27.41 3.76
N ARG A 141 -20.82 -26.34 4.55
CA ARG A 141 -20.44 -24.99 4.11
C ARG A 141 -19.14 -24.57 4.78
N LEU A 142 -18.30 -23.87 4.03
CA LEU A 142 -17.05 -23.29 4.51
C LEU A 142 -16.94 -21.85 4.00
N ALA A 143 -16.58 -20.93 4.87
CA ALA A 143 -16.27 -19.56 4.49
C ALA A 143 -15.11 -19.00 5.32
N LEU A 144 -14.34 -18.11 4.71
CA LEU A 144 -13.46 -17.22 5.46
C LEU A 144 -14.28 -16.02 5.93
N VAL A 145 -14.25 -15.76 7.22
CA VAL A 145 -14.99 -14.69 7.88
C VAL A 145 -14.00 -13.78 8.56
N THR A 146 -13.96 -12.53 8.13
CA THR A 146 -13.15 -11.48 8.76
C THR A 146 -14.04 -10.67 9.70
N ILE A 147 -13.63 -10.62 10.97
CA ILE A 147 -14.31 -9.84 12.01
C ILE A 147 -13.67 -8.44 12.04
N PRO A 148 -14.43 -7.36 11.79
CA PRO A 148 -13.89 -6.00 11.88
C PRO A 148 -13.38 -5.64 13.29
N ASP A 149 -12.59 -4.57 13.40
CA ASP A 149 -12.13 -4.08 14.72
C ASP A 149 -13.29 -3.50 15.54
N GLU A 150 -14.13 -2.70 14.86
CA GLU A 150 -15.38 -2.16 15.38
C GLU A 150 -16.53 -3.05 14.92
N THR A 151 -17.09 -3.81 15.86
CA THR A 151 -18.22 -4.72 15.60
C THR A 151 -19.33 -4.42 16.60
N SER A 152 -20.58 -4.34 16.13
CA SER A 152 -21.73 -4.07 16.97
C SER A 152 -21.96 -5.17 18.01
N LEU A 153 -22.63 -4.83 19.11
CA LEU A 153 -22.99 -5.82 20.15
C LEU A 153 -23.87 -6.94 19.59
N GLU A 154 -24.77 -6.64 18.66
CA GLU A 154 -25.63 -7.62 18.00
C GLU A 154 -24.81 -8.64 17.20
N CYS A 155 -23.85 -8.17 16.41
CA CYS A 155 -22.99 -9.05 15.63
C CYS A 155 -22.07 -9.89 16.55
N LEU A 156 -21.58 -9.32 17.65
CA LEU A 156 -20.81 -10.05 18.66
C LEU A 156 -21.64 -11.15 19.33
N ASP A 157 -22.88 -10.87 19.70
CA ASP A 157 -23.77 -11.86 20.33
C ASP A 157 -24.20 -12.93 19.33
N TRP A 158 -24.41 -12.57 18.07
CA TRP A 158 -24.61 -13.54 16.98
C TRP A 158 -23.40 -14.46 16.82
N LEU A 159 -22.18 -13.92 16.77
CA LEU A 159 -20.94 -14.70 16.65
C LEU A 159 -20.77 -15.68 17.83
N LYS A 160 -20.97 -15.21 19.07
CA LYS A 160 -20.99 -16.09 20.26
C LYS A 160 -22.07 -17.14 20.17
N GLY A 161 -23.27 -16.77 19.70
CA GLY A 161 -24.40 -17.67 19.54
C GLY A 161 -24.11 -18.79 18.55
N PHE A 162 -23.51 -18.45 17.40
CA PHE A 162 -23.24 -19.34 16.28
C PHE A 162 -22.00 -20.23 16.47
N THR A 163 -20.97 -19.73 17.16
CA THR A 163 -19.69 -20.44 17.32
C THR A 163 -19.48 -21.01 18.72
N LYS A 164 -20.20 -20.49 19.73
CA LYS A 164 -19.98 -20.76 21.16
C LYS A 164 -18.59 -20.37 21.68
N LEU A 165 -17.85 -19.58 20.91
CA LEU A 165 -16.52 -19.11 21.28
C LEU A 165 -16.58 -17.74 21.98
N PRO A 166 -15.67 -17.49 22.94
CA PRO A 166 -15.49 -16.14 23.49
C PRO A 166 -14.96 -15.19 22.41
N ILE A 167 -15.30 -13.91 22.54
CA ILE A 167 -14.78 -12.87 21.65
C ILE A 167 -13.75 -12.05 22.38
N ALA A 168 -12.53 -12.04 21.84
CA ALA A 168 -11.39 -11.29 22.33
C ALA A 168 -11.23 -9.97 21.55
N PRO A 169 -10.72 -8.90 22.19
CA PRO A 169 -10.35 -7.68 21.49
C PRO A 169 -9.20 -7.94 20.51
N SER A 170 -9.12 -7.11 19.47
CA SER A 170 -8.04 -7.11 18.49
C SER A 170 -6.66 -7.09 19.16
N ALA A 171 -5.70 -7.84 18.61
CA ALA A 171 -4.37 -7.94 19.20
C ALA A 171 -3.59 -6.62 19.06
N PRO A 172 -2.78 -6.24 20.06
CA PRO A 172 -1.83 -5.15 19.92
C PRO A 172 -0.79 -5.49 18.86
N SER A 173 -0.39 -4.51 18.06
CA SER A 173 0.57 -4.73 16.97
C SER A 173 1.41 -3.49 16.68
N ILE A 174 2.66 -3.71 16.28
CA ILE A 174 3.56 -2.66 15.79
C ILE A 174 3.75 -2.87 14.29
N VAL A 175 3.36 -1.88 13.48
CA VAL A 175 3.40 -1.98 12.01
C VAL A 175 4.21 -0.84 11.39
N THR A 176 4.88 -1.14 10.27
CA THR A 176 5.59 -0.12 9.50
C THR A 176 4.62 0.60 8.57
N VAL A 177 4.51 1.92 8.71
CA VAL A 177 3.71 2.78 7.84
C VAL A 177 4.56 3.35 6.70
N TRP A 178 5.82 3.68 6.99
CA TRP A 178 6.78 4.19 6.02
C TRP A 178 8.20 3.69 6.36
N PRO A 179 9.03 3.30 5.38
CA PRO A 179 8.84 3.43 3.93
C PRO A 179 7.82 2.45 3.35
N ALA A 180 7.12 2.89 2.29
CA ALA A 180 6.16 2.06 1.56
C ALA A 180 6.81 0.86 0.85
N LEU A 181 8.11 0.96 0.54
CA LEU A 181 8.91 -0.15 0.03
C LEU A 181 9.52 -0.90 1.22
N SER A 182 8.75 -1.85 1.74
CA SER A 182 9.16 -2.78 2.79
C SER A 182 8.66 -4.19 2.47
N ARG A 183 9.28 -5.20 3.08
CA ARG A 183 8.85 -6.59 3.01
C ARG A 183 8.97 -7.26 4.38
N GLY A 184 8.04 -8.16 4.70
CA GLY A 184 8.17 -9.01 5.87
C GLY A 184 9.34 -9.99 5.69
N ALA A 185 10.26 -10.00 6.64
CA ALA A 185 11.39 -10.92 6.70
C ALA A 185 11.22 -11.97 7.82
N GLY A 186 10.24 -11.78 8.70
CA GLY A 186 9.87 -12.71 9.77
C GLY A 186 8.57 -12.26 10.46
N VAL A 187 8.22 -12.91 11.57
CA VAL A 187 6.99 -12.62 12.33
C VAL A 187 6.96 -11.16 12.81
N ASN A 188 8.08 -10.69 13.35
CA ASN A 188 8.26 -9.33 13.88
C ASN A 188 9.38 -8.57 13.15
N SER A 189 9.77 -9.00 11.95
CA SER A 189 10.91 -8.43 11.22
C SER A 189 10.49 -7.93 9.86
N VAL A 190 10.89 -6.69 9.57
CA VAL A 190 10.61 -6.00 8.32
C VAL A 190 11.92 -5.50 7.73
N GLU A 191 12.18 -5.88 6.49
CA GLU A 191 13.23 -5.27 5.68
C GLU A 191 12.67 -4.10 4.88
N ALA A 192 13.34 -2.96 4.95
CA ALA A 192 12.88 -1.69 4.41
C ALA A 192 13.99 -1.00 3.60
N VAL A 193 13.60 -0.16 2.65
CA VAL A 193 14.56 0.69 1.94
C VAL A 193 15.13 1.75 2.87
N ARG A 194 16.41 2.10 2.70
CA ARG A 194 17.03 3.15 3.53
C ARG A 194 16.37 4.50 3.27
N THR A 195 15.83 5.11 4.32
CA THR A 195 15.20 6.44 4.30
C THR A 195 15.69 7.30 5.45
N GLY A 196 15.57 8.63 5.31
CA GLY A 196 15.91 9.56 6.41
C GLY A 196 14.91 9.54 7.56
N VAL A 197 13.69 9.04 7.32
CA VAL A 197 12.66 8.83 8.34
C VAL A 197 11.94 7.51 8.09
N ALA A 198 11.61 6.79 9.16
CA ALA A 198 10.68 5.66 9.15
C ALA A 198 9.49 5.99 10.05
N LEU A 199 8.28 5.66 9.60
CA LEU A 199 7.07 5.84 10.39
C LEU A 199 6.57 4.47 10.85
N VAL A 200 6.31 4.35 12.14
CA VAL A 200 5.81 3.14 12.78
C VAL A 200 4.51 3.48 13.50
N SER A 201 3.53 2.59 13.40
CA SER A 201 2.25 2.67 14.09
C SER A 201 2.23 1.62 15.19
N MET A 202 1.93 2.04 16.42
CA MET A 202 1.53 1.12 17.48
C MET A 202 0.01 1.13 17.58
N GLU A 203 -0.60 -0.01 17.31
CA GLU A 203 -2.04 -0.16 17.25
C GLU A 203 -2.52 -0.98 18.44
N ARG A 204 -3.62 -0.53 19.06
CA ARG A 204 -4.36 -1.25 20.10
C ARG A 204 -3.51 -1.66 21.30
N MET A 205 -2.48 -0.87 21.60
CA MET A 205 -1.58 -1.12 22.72
C MET A 205 -2.29 -1.01 24.07
N PRO A 206 -1.87 -1.79 25.07
CA PRO A 206 -2.34 -1.59 26.44
C PRO A 206 -1.82 -0.24 26.96
N VAL A 207 -2.73 0.68 27.27
CA VAL A 207 -2.41 2.02 27.79
C VAL A 207 -2.95 2.14 29.21
N ALA A 208 -2.13 2.61 30.14
CA ALA A 208 -2.56 2.82 31.53
C ALA A 208 -3.71 3.84 31.63
N PRO A 209 -4.62 3.71 32.61
CA PRO A 209 -5.67 4.70 32.85
C PRO A 209 -5.07 6.10 33.03
N GLY A 210 -5.56 7.08 32.25
CA GLY A 210 -5.10 8.47 32.29
C GLY A 210 -3.87 8.80 31.44
N ALA A 211 -3.20 7.81 30.82
CA ALA A 211 -2.10 8.09 29.90
C ALA A 211 -2.59 8.59 28.53
N SER A 212 -1.75 9.39 27.86
CA SER A 212 -2.01 9.97 26.53
C SER A 212 -1.95 8.91 25.42
N GLY A 213 -1.04 7.95 25.53
CA GLY A 213 -0.84 6.89 24.55
C GLY A 213 0.20 5.87 25.00
N PRO A 214 0.51 4.87 24.16
CA PRO A 214 1.43 3.80 24.54
C PRO A 214 2.88 4.28 24.61
N PRO A 215 3.66 3.82 25.61
CA PRO A 215 5.08 4.09 25.67
C PRO A 215 5.83 3.17 24.68
N ALA A 216 6.60 3.78 23.79
CA ALA A 216 7.44 3.13 22.81
C ALA A 216 8.91 3.25 23.17
N ILE A 217 9.69 2.20 22.91
CA ILE A 217 11.14 2.19 23.03
C ILE A 217 11.73 1.88 21.65
N ALA A 218 12.64 2.73 21.17
CA ALA A 218 13.44 2.47 19.98
C ALA A 218 14.91 2.22 20.39
N GLN A 219 15.52 1.15 19.89
CA GLN A 219 16.88 0.72 20.22
C GLN A 219 17.69 0.47 18.94
N THR A 220 18.81 1.18 18.81
CA THR A 220 19.89 0.92 17.83
C THR A 220 21.24 0.69 18.53
N GLY A 221 21.21 0.57 19.86
CA GLY A 221 22.33 0.73 20.78
C GLY A 221 21.79 1.19 22.14
N SER A 222 21.98 2.47 22.49
CA SER A 222 21.24 3.09 23.60
C SER A 222 19.75 3.26 23.26
N GLY A 223 18.88 3.04 24.23
CA GLY A 223 17.43 3.12 24.05
C GLY A 223 16.92 4.55 24.11
N LEU A 224 16.09 4.92 23.13
CA LEU A 224 15.27 6.12 23.16
C LEU A 224 13.84 5.72 23.53
N GLN A 225 13.20 6.52 24.38
CA GLN A 225 11.80 6.31 24.76
C GLN A 225 10.95 7.48 24.29
N ALA A 226 9.72 7.18 23.87
CA ALA A 226 8.71 8.16 23.50
C ALA A 226 7.33 7.68 23.97
N ILE A 227 6.39 8.61 24.15
CA ILE A 227 5.00 8.30 24.49
C ILE A 227 4.12 8.75 23.33
N GLY A 228 3.20 7.87 22.91
CA GLY A 228 2.22 8.20 21.89
C GLY A 228 1.33 9.37 22.30
N LEU A 229 1.02 10.25 21.35
CA LEU A 229 0.05 11.33 21.54
C LEU A 229 -1.39 10.79 21.54
N GLU A 230 -1.63 9.78 20.71
CA GLU A 230 -2.90 9.08 20.60
C GLU A 230 -2.80 7.68 21.21
N ARG A 231 -3.94 7.09 21.56
CA ARG A 231 -3.99 5.74 22.12
C ARG A 231 -3.89 4.65 21.06
N SER A 232 -4.55 4.83 19.92
CA SER A 232 -4.51 3.90 18.78
C SER A 232 -5.17 4.53 17.55
N PRO A 233 -4.52 4.56 16.37
CA PRO A 233 -3.11 4.24 16.13
C PRO A 233 -2.18 5.32 16.71
N ALA A 234 -1.17 4.91 17.47
CA ALA A 234 -0.12 5.81 17.93
C ALA A 234 1.04 5.84 16.94
N LEU A 235 1.23 6.96 16.24
CA LEU A 235 2.27 7.11 15.23
C LEU A 235 3.58 7.64 15.82
N PHE A 236 4.68 7.00 15.45
CA PHE A 236 6.04 7.37 15.84
C PHE A 236 6.90 7.60 14.60
N ALA A 237 7.67 8.69 14.63
CA ALA A 237 8.67 9.00 13.62
C ALA A 237 10.06 8.62 14.13
N LEU A 238 10.69 7.68 13.44
CA LEU A 238 12.04 7.23 13.71
C LEU A 238 13.00 7.91 12.74
N LEU A 239 14.06 8.49 13.28
CA LEU A 239 15.18 9.03 12.52
C LEU A 239 16.34 8.04 12.63
N PRO A 240 16.47 7.05 11.73
CA PRO A 240 17.46 5.98 11.88
C PRO A 240 18.91 6.46 11.65
N HIS A 241 19.10 7.65 11.08
CA HIS A 241 20.43 8.18 10.73
C HIS A 241 21.25 7.15 9.93
N SER A 242 22.37 6.66 10.49
CA SER A 242 23.21 5.63 9.89
C SER A 242 22.86 4.19 10.32
N ALA A 243 21.96 4.01 11.29
CA ALA A 243 21.62 2.70 11.83
C ALA A 243 21.07 1.76 10.75
N GLU A 244 21.63 0.55 10.70
CA GLU A 244 21.15 -0.48 9.77
C GLU A 244 19.93 -1.21 10.31
N ASN A 245 19.84 -1.35 11.63
CA ASN A 245 18.75 -2.04 12.31
C ASN A 245 18.22 -1.18 13.45
N VAL A 246 16.90 -1.11 13.58
CA VAL A 246 16.20 -0.46 14.69
C VAL A 246 15.22 -1.46 15.27
N ARG A 247 15.31 -1.74 16.56
CA ARG A 247 14.28 -2.45 17.30
C ARG A 247 13.30 -1.42 17.86
N VAL A 248 12.01 -1.63 17.64
CA VAL A 248 10.92 -0.83 18.21
C VAL A 248 10.09 -1.76 19.08
N ALA A 249 9.93 -1.43 20.36
CA ALA A 249 9.19 -2.27 21.30
C ALA A 249 8.24 -1.44 22.15
N HIS A 250 7.20 -2.09 22.68
CA HIS A 250 6.39 -1.51 23.73
C HIS A 250 7.18 -1.48 25.05
N ALA A 251 7.13 -0.37 25.80
CA ALA A 251 7.99 -0.21 26.96
C ALA A 251 7.67 -1.16 28.12
N LEU A 252 6.42 -1.62 28.21
CA LEU A 252 5.93 -2.48 29.28
C LEU A 252 5.77 -3.94 28.87
N ASP A 253 5.96 -4.26 27.58
CA ASP A 253 5.78 -5.60 27.05
C ASP A 253 6.86 -5.88 26.01
N ALA A 254 7.85 -6.70 26.40
CA ALA A 254 8.99 -7.01 25.55
C ALA A 254 8.65 -7.93 24.37
N GLU A 255 7.52 -8.65 24.42
CA GLU A 255 7.06 -9.53 23.34
C GLU A 255 6.45 -8.73 22.18
N LEU A 256 5.99 -7.51 22.45
CA LEU A 256 5.47 -6.58 21.44
C LEU A 256 6.60 -5.76 20.86
N GLU A 257 7.24 -6.31 19.83
CA GLU A 257 8.37 -5.69 19.16
C GLU A 257 8.33 -5.81 17.63
N LEU A 258 9.05 -4.91 16.98
CA LEU A 258 9.27 -4.84 15.54
C LEU A 258 10.76 -4.56 15.29
N PHE A 259 11.40 -5.40 14.48
CA PHE A 259 12.76 -5.19 14.00
C PHE A 259 12.71 -4.63 12.58
N LEU A 260 13.19 -3.40 12.42
CA LEU A 260 13.33 -2.72 11.14
C LEU A 260 14.77 -2.82 10.65
N SER A 261 14.97 -3.49 9.53
CA SER A 261 16.28 -3.63 8.87
C SER A 261 16.31 -2.84 7.57
N PHE A 262 17.19 -1.83 7.47
CA PHE A 262 17.34 -0.97 6.29
C PHE A 262 18.29 -1.59 5.23
N THR A 263 18.12 -2.88 4.96
CA THR A 263 18.96 -3.68 4.06
C THR A 263 18.38 -3.75 2.65
N LEU A 264 17.09 -3.42 2.46
CA LEU A 264 16.42 -3.54 1.17
C LEU A 264 17.03 -2.55 0.18
N ARG A 265 17.73 -3.07 -0.83
CA ARG A 265 18.20 -2.31 -1.97
C ARG A 265 17.21 -2.56 -3.10
N PRO A 266 16.29 -1.62 -3.39
CA PRO A 266 15.42 -1.80 -4.53
C PRO A 266 16.34 -1.86 -5.76
N GLN A 267 16.25 -2.94 -6.54
CA GLN A 267 16.81 -2.91 -7.88
C GLN A 267 16.16 -1.72 -8.57
N ARG A 268 16.96 -0.71 -8.92
CA ARG A 268 16.45 0.39 -9.71
C ARG A 268 15.92 -0.25 -10.99
N PRO A 269 14.63 -0.11 -11.36
CA PRO A 269 14.28 -0.32 -12.75
C PRO A 269 15.19 0.64 -13.54
N GLU A 270 16.00 0.11 -14.46
CA GLU A 270 16.88 0.93 -15.30
C GLU A 270 16.09 2.00 -16.05
N THR A 271 14.77 1.82 -16.20
CA THR A 271 13.86 2.82 -16.75
C THR A 271 12.46 2.63 -16.16
N TYR A 272 11.89 3.68 -15.56
CA TYR A 272 10.46 3.70 -15.22
C TYR A 272 9.63 3.63 -16.50
N PRO A 273 8.44 2.99 -16.49
CA PRO A 273 7.55 3.01 -17.65
C PRO A 273 7.13 4.46 -17.95
N THR A 274 7.43 4.94 -19.16
CA THR A 274 7.10 6.30 -19.63
C THR A 274 6.53 6.28 -21.03
N ALA A 275 5.75 7.32 -21.35
CA ALA A 275 5.42 7.64 -22.74
C ALA A 275 6.67 8.17 -23.47
N ASP A 276 6.87 7.73 -24.71
CA ASP A 276 7.98 8.18 -25.56
C ASP A 276 7.42 8.82 -26.83
N PHE A 277 8.02 9.93 -27.24
CA PHE A 277 7.63 10.68 -28.44
C PHE A 277 8.78 10.62 -29.45
N ALA A 278 8.52 10.09 -30.64
CA ALA A 278 9.50 10.01 -31.71
C ALA A 278 9.29 11.16 -32.71
N PHE A 279 10.36 11.91 -32.99
CA PHE A 279 10.36 13.01 -33.95
C PHE A 279 11.42 12.80 -35.02
N SER A 280 11.07 13.03 -36.28
CA SER A 280 12.04 13.12 -37.36
C SER A 280 12.66 14.52 -37.39
N THR A 281 13.99 14.62 -37.41
CA THR A 281 14.68 15.88 -37.68
C THR A 281 14.69 16.19 -39.20
N PRO A 282 14.95 17.44 -39.61
CA PRO A 282 15.05 17.80 -41.03
C PRO A 282 16.11 16.99 -41.80
N GLU A 283 17.13 16.48 -41.10
CA GLU A 283 18.18 15.63 -41.67
C GLU A 283 17.77 14.14 -41.78
N GLY A 284 16.52 13.80 -41.47
CA GLY A 284 15.98 12.44 -41.58
C GLY A 284 16.29 11.51 -40.41
N ASN A 285 16.81 12.03 -39.28
CA ASN A 285 17.09 11.21 -38.10
C ASN A 285 15.89 11.17 -37.14
N CYS A 286 15.54 9.98 -36.63
CA CYS A 286 14.51 9.84 -35.60
C CYS A 286 15.10 10.05 -34.20
N ARG A 287 14.54 11.00 -33.44
CA ARG A 287 14.88 11.27 -32.02
C ARG A 287 13.72 10.89 -31.12
N VAL A 288 13.99 9.99 -30.16
CA VAL A 288 13.02 9.56 -29.16
C VAL A 288 13.17 10.38 -27.87
N ILE A 289 12.12 11.12 -27.51
CA ILE A 289 12.02 11.90 -26.28
C ILE A 289 11.14 11.15 -25.29
N ARG A 290 11.74 10.68 -24.20
CA ARG A 290 10.98 10.06 -23.09
C ARG A 290 10.36 11.13 -22.21
N LEU A 291 9.13 10.90 -21.76
CA LEU A 291 8.40 11.75 -20.82
C LEU A 291 9.00 11.66 -19.40
N GLN A 292 10.22 12.17 -19.22
CA GLN A 292 10.94 12.18 -17.96
C GLN A 292 11.39 13.59 -17.59
N GLY A 293 10.71 14.20 -16.62
CA GLY A 293 11.14 15.45 -16.00
C GLY A 293 11.22 16.65 -16.96
N ARG A 294 12.00 17.67 -16.58
CA ARG A 294 12.03 19.00 -17.24
C ARG A 294 12.56 18.98 -18.68
N ARG A 295 13.51 18.08 -18.99
CA ARG A 295 14.16 17.99 -20.31
C ARG A 295 13.21 17.56 -21.43
N SER A 296 12.20 16.75 -21.11
CA SER A 296 11.18 16.30 -22.07
C SER A 296 10.33 17.46 -22.61
N ARG A 297 9.94 18.41 -21.75
CA ARG A 297 9.21 19.61 -22.16
C ARG A 297 10.07 20.51 -23.07
N GLU A 298 11.31 20.77 -22.69
CA GLU A 298 12.23 21.60 -23.47
C GLU A 298 12.44 21.00 -24.87
N ALA A 299 12.63 19.68 -24.95
CA ALA A 299 12.80 18.98 -26.21
C ALA A 299 11.53 19.01 -27.09
N MET A 300 10.32 18.92 -26.51
CA MET A 300 9.07 19.06 -27.29
C MET A 300 8.78 20.51 -27.71
N VAL A 301 9.13 21.50 -26.89
CA VAL A 301 9.07 22.92 -27.30
C VAL A 301 10.02 23.17 -28.46
N PHE A 302 11.25 22.65 -28.38
CA PHE A 302 12.25 22.74 -29.44
C PHE A 302 11.79 22.03 -30.73
N ALA A 303 11.30 20.79 -30.63
CA ALA A 303 10.77 20.06 -31.78
C ALA A 303 9.64 20.84 -32.47
N ARG A 304 8.78 21.50 -31.68
CA ARG A 304 7.70 22.36 -32.18
C ARG A 304 8.19 23.67 -32.82
N SER A 305 9.21 24.32 -32.26
CA SER A 305 9.77 25.57 -32.81
C SER A 305 10.60 25.34 -34.09
N GLU A 306 11.25 24.19 -34.20
CA GLU A 306 12.04 23.81 -35.38
C GLU A 306 11.21 23.11 -36.46
N GLY A 307 9.91 22.87 -36.22
CA GLY A 307 9.03 22.22 -37.19
C GLY A 307 9.34 20.74 -37.42
N HIS A 308 9.91 20.05 -36.42
CA HIS A 308 10.11 18.61 -36.49
C HIS A 308 8.76 17.89 -36.58
N LEU A 309 8.70 16.86 -37.43
CA LEU A 309 7.49 16.04 -37.58
C LEU A 309 7.48 14.94 -36.53
N MET A 310 6.36 14.80 -35.82
CA MET A 310 6.17 13.67 -34.90
C MET A 310 5.80 12.42 -35.71
N GLU A 311 6.61 11.37 -35.60
CA GLU A 311 6.37 10.10 -36.31
C GLU A 311 5.39 9.21 -35.54
N TYR A 312 5.66 9.00 -34.25
CA TYR A 312 4.83 8.14 -33.40
C TYR A 312 4.99 8.47 -31.91
N VAL A 313 4.06 7.93 -31.13
CA VAL A 313 4.09 7.94 -29.66
C VAL A 313 4.01 6.52 -29.17
N ALA A 314 4.90 6.12 -28.26
CA ALA A 314 4.92 4.80 -27.66
C ALA A 314 4.49 4.86 -26.19
N LEU A 315 3.53 4.01 -25.81
CA LEU A 315 2.93 3.97 -24.48
C LEU A 315 3.12 2.59 -23.82
N PRO A 316 3.31 2.51 -22.50
CA PRO A 316 3.27 1.24 -21.77
C PRO A 316 1.89 0.55 -21.89
N PRO A 317 1.83 -0.79 -21.69
CA PRO A 317 0.57 -1.52 -21.68
C PRO A 317 -0.32 -0.97 -20.57
N SER A 318 -1.62 -0.81 -20.83
CA SER A 318 -2.60 -0.24 -19.89
C SER A 318 -2.43 1.26 -19.57
N CYS A 319 -1.53 1.97 -20.25
CA CYS A 319 -1.43 3.43 -20.14
C CYS A 319 -2.71 4.09 -20.67
N VAL A 320 -3.33 4.97 -19.88
CA VAL A 320 -4.43 5.82 -20.32
C VAL A 320 -4.05 7.26 -20.03
N GLY A 321 -3.93 8.05 -21.10
CA GLY A 321 -3.67 9.47 -21.05
C GLY A 321 -4.83 10.31 -21.57
N ARG A 322 -4.67 11.62 -21.47
CA ARG A 322 -5.59 12.63 -21.97
C ARG A 322 -4.80 13.71 -22.67
N MET A 323 -5.26 14.09 -23.86
CA MET A 323 -4.83 15.27 -24.58
C MET A 323 -5.94 16.31 -24.54
N ALA A 324 -5.63 17.54 -24.14
CA ALA A 324 -6.52 18.69 -24.29
C ALA A 324 -5.90 19.70 -25.24
N ILE A 325 -6.67 20.10 -26.25
CA ILE A 325 -6.27 21.01 -27.32
C ILE A 325 -7.13 22.27 -27.19
N ARG A 326 -6.50 23.44 -27.10
CA ARG A 326 -7.18 24.73 -27.07
C ARG A 326 -6.63 25.65 -28.15
N ARG A 327 -7.48 25.96 -29.12
CA ARG A 327 -7.21 26.93 -30.19
C ARG A 327 -7.93 28.25 -29.89
N GLN A 328 -7.45 29.37 -30.43
CA GLN A 328 -8.12 30.65 -30.22
C GLN A 328 -9.54 30.62 -30.79
N GLY A 329 -10.53 31.06 -30.02
CA GLY A 329 -11.94 31.12 -30.45
C GLY A 329 -12.66 29.77 -30.55
N VAL A 330 -12.00 28.65 -30.23
CA VAL A 330 -12.59 27.30 -30.30
C VAL A 330 -12.72 26.71 -28.90
N LYS A 331 -13.78 25.93 -28.67
CA LYS A 331 -13.99 25.17 -27.43
C LYS A 331 -12.85 24.16 -27.25
N GLU A 332 -12.42 23.96 -26.00
CA GLU A 332 -11.39 22.97 -25.67
C GLU A 332 -11.84 21.56 -26.08
N GLU A 333 -11.03 20.92 -26.93
CA GLU A 333 -11.21 19.55 -27.36
C GLU A 333 -10.41 18.63 -26.45
N THR A 334 -11.00 17.50 -26.06
CA THR A 334 -10.35 16.50 -25.22
C THR A 334 -10.37 15.15 -25.91
N ILE A 335 -9.19 14.54 -26.05
CA ILE A 335 -8.99 13.24 -26.70
C ILE A 335 -8.33 12.30 -25.70
N GLU A 336 -8.82 11.08 -25.59
CA GLU A 336 -8.21 10.04 -24.78
C GLU A 336 -7.04 9.38 -25.54
N LEU A 337 -5.91 9.22 -24.86
CA LEU A 337 -4.70 8.62 -25.41
C LEU A 337 -4.57 7.19 -24.87
N ARG A 338 -4.68 6.19 -25.75
CA ARG A 338 -4.53 4.77 -25.39
C ARG A 338 -3.53 4.08 -26.33
N PRO A 339 -2.76 3.09 -25.83
CA PRO A 339 -1.99 2.21 -26.69
C PRO A 339 -2.95 1.51 -27.67
N GLY A 340 -2.55 1.43 -28.92
CA GLY A 340 -3.13 0.55 -29.93
C GLY A 340 -2.50 -0.84 -29.86
N ASP A 341 -2.65 -1.58 -30.96
CA ASP A 341 -2.24 -3.00 -31.02
C ASP A 341 -0.83 -3.20 -31.60
N GLU A 342 -0.23 -2.15 -32.17
CA GLU A 342 1.07 -2.23 -32.82
C GLU A 342 2.22 -2.09 -31.82
N PRO A 343 3.21 -3.00 -31.81
CA PRO A 343 4.38 -2.88 -30.96
C PRO A 343 5.28 -1.73 -31.42
N CYS A 344 5.95 -1.08 -30.46
CA CYS A 344 6.85 0.02 -30.74
C CYS A 344 8.20 -0.45 -31.32
N PRO A 345 8.76 0.23 -32.35
CA PRO A 345 10.02 -0.16 -32.98
C PRO A 345 11.26 -0.14 -32.06
N HIS A 346 11.32 0.79 -31.10
CA HIS A 346 12.50 0.98 -30.24
C HIS A 346 12.38 0.34 -28.85
N ASP A 347 11.19 -0.14 -28.48
CA ASP A 347 10.93 -0.78 -27.19
C ASP A 347 9.77 -1.78 -27.31
N GLY A 348 10.11 -3.07 -27.40
CA GLY A 348 9.12 -4.15 -27.52
C GLY A 348 8.20 -4.33 -26.30
N ARG A 349 8.39 -3.56 -25.23
CA ARG A 349 7.49 -3.52 -24.07
C ARG A 349 6.41 -2.44 -24.20
N LYS A 350 6.44 -1.63 -25.26
CA LYS A 350 5.50 -0.52 -25.50
C LYS A 350 4.72 -0.74 -26.78
N PHE A 351 3.56 -0.09 -26.85
CA PHE A 351 2.67 -0.10 -27.99
C PHE A 351 2.50 1.31 -28.54
N LEU A 352 2.34 1.43 -29.85
CA LEU A 352 2.10 2.71 -30.50
C LEU A 352 0.73 3.27 -30.09
N LEU A 353 0.64 4.59 -29.96
CA LEU A 353 -0.62 5.30 -29.77
C LEU A 353 -1.55 5.03 -30.96
N SER A 354 -2.86 4.94 -30.72
CA SER A 354 -3.83 4.73 -31.80
C SER A 354 -3.66 5.76 -32.93
N ALA A 355 -3.74 5.31 -34.19
CA ALA A 355 -3.44 6.13 -35.36
C ALA A 355 -4.22 7.46 -35.37
N LYS A 356 -5.50 7.41 -34.99
CA LYS A 356 -6.37 8.60 -34.87
C LYS A 356 -5.87 9.59 -33.82
N ALA A 357 -5.49 9.12 -32.63
CA ALA A 357 -4.97 10.01 -31.58
C ALA A 357 -3.56 10.53 -31.93
N CYS A 358 -2.77 9.72 -32.64
CA CYS A 358 -1.43 10.09 -33.11
C CYS A 358 -1.50 11.20 -34.17
N SER A 359 -2.42 11.12 -35.13
CA SER A 359 -2.60 12.17 -36.15
C SER A 359 -3.07 13.49 -35.56
N GLU A 360 -4.01 13.45 -34.61
CA GLU A 360 -4.50 14.66 -33.91
C GLU A 360 -3.40 15.32 -33.09
N LEU A 361 -2.59 14.51 -32.39
CA LEU A 361 -1.45 15.01 -31.64
C LEU A 361 -0.37 15.60 -32.55
N ALA A 362 -0.07 14.95 -33.68
CA ALA A 362 0.85 15.48 -34.68
C ALA A 362 0.39 16.85 -35.18
N ALA A 363 -0.89 16.97 -35.58
CA ALA A 363 -1.46 18.24 -36.05
C ALA A 363 -1.40 19.33 -34.97
N ALA A 364 -1.71 19.00 -33.71
CA ALA A 364 -1.67 19.95 -32.60
C ALA A 364 -0.25 20.39 -32.23
N LEU A 365 0.77 19.54 -32.45
CA LEU A 365 2.17 19.88 -32.25
C LEU A 365 2.69 20.80 -33.35
N THR A 366 2.26 20.60 -34.61
CA THR A 366 2.66 21.45 -35.74
C THR A 366 2.03 22.85 -35.66
N ASP A 367 0.80 22.97 -35.18
CA ASP A 367 0.14 24.28 -34.97
C ASP A 367 0.77 25.02 -33.78
N ARG A 368 1.59 26.04 -34.03
CA ARG A 368 2.27 26.84 -32.99
C ARG A 368 1.34 27.71 -32.15
N LEU A 369 0.14 28.01 -32.64
CA LEU A 369 -0.84 28.86 -31.94
C LEU A 369 -1.69 28.06 -30.94
N CYS A 370 -1.71 26.73 -31.07
CA CYS A 370 -2.45 25.83 -30.21
C CYS A 370 -1.86 25.74 -28.79
N HIS A 371 -2.70 25.72 -27.76
CA HIS A 371 -2.28 25.27 -26.42
C HIS A 371 -2.55 23.78 -26.29
N LEU A 372 -1.52 23.01 -25.94
CA LEU A 372 -1.59 21.56 -25.83
C LEU A 372 -1.27 21.11 -24.40
N ASP A 373 -2.16 20.31 -23.83
CA ASP A 373 -1.98 19.68 -22.51
C ASP A 373 -2.05 18.17 -22.63
N LEU A 374 -0.96 17.48 -22.29
CA LEU A 374 -0.81 16.04 -22.36
C LEU A 374 -0.64 15.50 -20.94
N GLU A 375 -1.54 14.64 -20.49
CA GLU A 375 -1.52 14.05 -19.16
C GLU A 375 -1.55 12.52 -19.23
N PHE A 376 -0.56 11.86 -18.65
CA PHE A 376 -0.45 10.39 -18.57
C PHE A 376 -0.50 9.90 -17.11
N ARG A 377 -1.33 10.55 -16.28
CA ARG A 377 -1.51 10.26 -14.86
C ARG A 377 -0.15 10.21 -14.13
N GLY A 378 0.16 9.08 -13.47
CA GLY A 378 1.40 8.88 -12.71
C GLY A 378 2.68 8.90 -13.54
N MET A 379 2.60 8.87 -14.88
CA MET A 379 3.76 8.96 -15.78
C MET A 379 4.14 10.40 -16.14
N GLY A 380 3.31 11.39 -15.78
CA GLY A 380 3.63 12.80 -15.92
C GLY A 380 2.69 13.57 -16.84
N ARG A 381 2.94 14.87 -16.95
CA ARG A 381 2.14 15.83 -17.72
C ARG A 381 3.04 16.84 -18.42
N ILE A 382 2.71 17.18 -19.67
CA ILE A 382 3.34 18.29 -20.39
C ILE A 382 2.28 19.28 -20.83
N ARG A 383 2.56 20.56 -20.56
CA ARG A 383 1.81 21.69 -21.10
C ARG A 383 2.70 22.48 -22.05
N LEU A 384 2.26 22.61 -23.30
CA LEU A 384 2.86 23.45 -24.32
C LEU A 384 1.94 24.64 -24.56
N ALA A 385 2.44 25.85 -24.29
CA ALA A 385 1.69 27.07 -24.58
C ALA A 385 1.68 27.32 -26.10
N GLY A 386 0.57 27.86 -26.60
CA GLY A 386 0.54 28.45 -27.95
C GLY A 386 1.36 29.74 -27.95
N GLU A 387 2.07 30.00 -29.04
CA GLU A 387 2.68 31.30 -29.30
C GLU A 387 1.55 32.33 -29.37
N ARG A 388 1.59 33.35 -28.51
CA ARG A 388 0.68 34.49 -28.64
C ARG A 388 1.08 35.23 -29.91
N GLN A 389 0.13 35.46 -30.82
CA GLN A 389 0.30 36.50 -31.84
C GLN A 389 0.67 37.79 -31.11
N GLY A 390 1.94 38.18 -31.21
CA GLY A 390 2.44 39.38 -30.58
C GLY A 390 1.73 40.58 -31.19
N SER A 391 0.97 41.31 -30.36
CA SER A 391 0.92 42.75 -30.52
C SER A 391 2.37 43.24 -30.49
N LEU A 392 2.89 43.66 -31.63
CA LEU A 392 4.07 44.50 -31.67
C LEU A 392 3.85 45.64 -30.67
N THR A 393 4.87 45.95 -29.87
CA THR A 393 4.89 46.90 -28.73
C THR A 393 4.38 46.38 -27.39
N THR A 394 5.15 45.49 -26.76
CA THR A 394 5.32 45.53 -25.30
C THR A 394 6.81 45.30 -25.02
N PRO A 395 7.50 46.17 -24.25
CA PRO A 395 8.91 45.94 -23.91
C PRO A 395 9.06 44.59 -23.20
N PRO A 396 10.22 43.93 -23.31
CA PRO A 396 10.45 42.63 -22.67
C PRO A 396 10.12 42.76 -21.17
N SER A 397 9.21 41.92 -20.70
CA SER A 397 8.88 41.84 -19.28
C SER A 397 10.18 41.61 -18.50
N PRO A 398 10.44 42.37 -17.42
CA PRO A 398 11.65 42.18 -16.62
C PRO A 398 11.74 40.73 -16.15
N THR A 399 12.92 40.13 -16.29
CA THR A 399 13.20 38.75 -15.87
C THR A 399 14.06 38.74 -14.62
N LEU A 400 13.79 37.82 -13.70
CA LEU A 400 14.54 37.68 -12.46
C LEU A 400 15.83 36.89 -12.69
N SER A 401 16.91 37.33 -12.04
CA SER A 401 18.11 36.50 -11.96
C SER A 401 17.84 35.23 -11.14
N PRO A 402 18.54 34.12 -11.40
CA PRO A 402 18.37 32.87 -10.66
C PRO A 402 18.49 33.03 -9.13
N GLU A 403 19.38 33.93 -8.70
CA GLU A 403 19.65 34.23 -7.29
C GLU A 403 18.46 34.93 -6.61
N VAL A 404 17.91 35.97 -7.25
CA VAL A 404 16.73 36.69 -6.74
C VAL A 404 15.52 35.76 -6.75
N ARG A 405 15.36 34.99 -7.82
CA ARG A 405 14.31 33.98 -7.94
C ARG A 405 14.39 32.96 -6.80
N ALA A 406 15.58 32.46 -6.47
CA ALA A 406 15.78 31.52 -5.38
C ALA A 406 15.50 32.14 -4.00
N ARG A 407 15.97 33.38 -3.76
CA ARG A 407 15.70 34.11 -2.50
C ARG A 407 14.21 34.38 -2.31
N LEU A 408 13.50 34.76 -3.37
CA LEU A 408 12.06 35.01 -3.34
C LEU A 408 11.27 33.73 -3.03
N LEU A 409 11.64 32.62 -3.68
CA LEU A 409 11.05 31.31 -3.40
C LEU A 409 11.31 30.89 -1.96
N SER A 410 12.56 31.02 -1.48
CA SER A 410 12.94 30.69 -0.10
C SER A 410 12.12 31.50 0.92
N PHE A 411 11.92 32.80 0.65
CA PHE A 411 11.10 33.68 1.47
C PHE A 411 9.63 33.23 1.51
N MET A 412 9.02 32.95 0.36
CA MET A 412 7.62 32.49 0.29
C MET A 412 7.43 31.09 0.91
N PHE A 413 8.44 30.21 0.85
CA PHE A 413 8.39 28.90 1.50
C PHE A 413 8.38 28.99 3.03
N ARG A 414 8.93 30.07 3.60
CA ARG A 414 8.95 30.30 5.05
C ARG A 414 7.60 30.77 5.62
N LEU A 415 6.76 31.42 4.81
CA LEU A 415 5.53 32.09 5.27
C LEU A 415 4.26 31.22 5.38
N SER A 416 4.28 29.93 4.97
CA SER A 416 3.32 28.85 5.35
C SER A 416 3.13 27.79 4.25
N ARG A 417 2.62 26.61 4.64
CA ARG A 417 2.21 25.51 3.75
C ARG A 417 1.14 25.90 2.70
N GLN A 418 0.40 27.00 2.89
CA GLN A 418 -0.63 27.47 1.94
C GLN A 418 -0.03 28.20 0.73
N ALA A 419 1.00 29.05 0.93
CA ALA A 419 1.74 29.68 -0.17
C ALA A 419 2.45 28.63 -1.06
N ALA A 420 2.97 27.56 -0.45
CA ALA A 420 3.57 26.43 -1.16
C ALA A 420 2.56 25.63 -2.02
N ARG A 421 1.26 25.67 -1.70
CA ARG A 421 0.20 24.99 -2.49
C ARG A 421 -0.19 25.79 -3.73
N ALA A 422 -0.26 27.12 -3.65
CA ALA A 422 -0.49 27.98 -4.82
C ALA A 422 0.68 27.88 -5.83
N PHE A 423 1.90 27.67 -5.34
CA PHE A 423 3.10 27.64 -6.17
C PHE A 423 3.36 26.29 -6.90
N ARG A 424 2.81 25.17 -6.39
CA ARG A 424 2.95 23.85 -7.04
C ARG A 424 2.17 23.74 -8.37
N ALA A 425 1.29 24.70 -8.67
CA ALA A 425 0.50 24.74 -9.90
C ALA A 425 1.07 25.71 -10.95
N GLY A 426 2.28 25.45 -11.46
CA GLY A 426 2.64 25.89 -12.82
C GLY A 426 2.98 27.37 -13.08
N SER A 427 3.25 28.20 -12.08
CA SER A 427 3.80 29.54 -12.30
C SER A 427 5.29 29.46 -12.69
N ARG A 428 5.58 29.50 -14.00
CA ARG A 428 6.97 29.65 -14.52
C ARG A 428 7.35 31.12 -14.80
N ASP A 429 6.35 31.99 -14.91
CA ASP A 429 6.52 33.39 -15.24
C ASP A 429 7.03 34.20 -14.04
N ASP A 430 8.06 35.02 -14.26
CA ASP A 430 8.62 35.91 -13.23
C ASP A 430 7.58 36.95 -12.80
N ALA A 431 6.69 37.38 -13.70
CA ALA A 431 5.59 38.28 -13.36
C ALA A 431 4.63 37.65 -12.33
N CYS A 432 4.21 36.40 -12.56
CA CYS A 432 3.36 35.67 -11.61
C CYS A 432 4.05 35.40 -10.27
N LEU A 433 5.37 35.19 -10.30
CA LEU A 433 6.18 34.98 -9.10
C LEU A 433 6.26 36.26 -8.25
N VAL A 434 6.46 37.42 -8.88
CA VAL A 434 6.46 38.71 -8.20
C VAL A 434 5.07 39.08 -7.69
N GLU A 435 4.02 38.84 -8.48
CA GLU A 435 2.64 39.07 -8.07
C GLU A 435 2.25 38.22 -6.85
N ALA A 436 2.67 36.96 -6.80
CA ALA A 436 2.46 36.10 -5.65
C ALA A 436 3.19 36.64 -4.40
N PHE A 437 4.42 37.13 -4.56
CA PHE A 437 5.17 37.76 -3.48
C PHE A 437 4.48 39.03 -2.94
N ILE A 438 3.97 39.91 -3.82
CA ILE A 438 3.25 41.13 -3.41
C ILE A 438 1.99 40.79 -2.57
N ARG A 439 1.36 39.65 -2.85
CA ARG A 439 0.17 39.17 -2.12
C ARG A 439 0.49 38.48 -0.79
N THR A 440 1.76 38.26 -0.46
CA THR A 440 2.13 37.67 0.84
C THR A 440 2.06 38.71 1.95
N GLU A 441 1.46 38.33 3.08
CA GLU A 441 1.52 39.11 4.32
C GLU A 441 2.69 38.57 5.15
N PRO A 442 3.79 39.33 5.30
CA PRO A 442 4.95 38.85 6.05
C PRO A 442 4.68 38.90 7.57
N GLU A 443 5.09 37.86 8.30
CA GLU A 443 5.17 37.89 9.76
C GLU A 443 6.15 38.98 10.24
N GLU A 444 5.98 39.49 11.47
CA GLU A 444 6.76 40.63 12.00
C GLU A 444 8.28 40.44 11.86
N GLU A 445 8.77 39.23 12.13
CA GLU A 445 10.20 38.84 12.04
C GLU A 445 10.74 38.87 10.60
N LEU A 446 9.86 38.81 9.60
CA LEU A 446 10.20 38.70 8.18
C LEU A 446 9.98 40.01 7.40
N ILE A 447 9.45 41.07 8.03
CA ILE A 447 9.22 42.38 7.41
C ILE A 447 10.51 42.97 6.82
N ALA A 448 11.64 42.86 7.52
CA ALA A 448 12.91 43.37 7.01
C ALA A 448 13.37 42.65 5.73
N HIS A 449 13.16 41.33 5.67
CA HIS A 449 13.47 40.49 4.51
C HIS A 449 12.53 40.78 3.34
N TYR A 450 11.24 41.00 3.61
CA TYR A 450 10.24 41.43 2.62
C TYR A 450 10.65 42.76 1.97
N ARG A 451 10.96 43.78 2.78
CA ARG A 451 11.39 45.10 2.27
C ARG A 451 12.68 45.06 1.48
N ALA A 452 13.62 44.17 1.84
CA ALA A 452 14.84 43.97 1.07
C ALA A 452 14.54 43.36 -0.30
N LEU A 453 13.70 42.32 -0.36
CA LEU A 453 13.28 41.68 -1.61
C LEU A 453 12.45 42.61 -2.50
N ALA A 454 11.51 43.38 -1.93
CA ALA A 454 10.73 44.36 -2.66
C ALA A 454 11.62 45.41 -3.34
N ARG A 455 12.62 45.95 -2.63
CA ARG A 455 13.61 46.87 -3.22
C ARG A 455 14.43 46.22 -4.32
N ASP A 456 14.87 44.97 -4.11
CA ASP A 456 15.62 44.20 -5.11
C ASP A 456 14.82 44.01 -6.41
N LEU A 457 13.51 43.79 -6.30
CA LEU A 457 12.62 43.62 -7.44
C LEU A 457 12.30 44.94 -8.15
N SER A 458 12.05 46.02 -7.40
CA SER A 458 11.85 47.35 -7.98
C SER A 458 13.07 47.85 -8.74
N ALA A 459 14.28 47.61 -8.21
CA ALA A 459 15.53 47.93 -8.90
C ALA A 459 15.72 47.17 -10.23
N ARG A 460 14.94 46.10 -10.45
CA ARG A 460 14.98 45.24 -11.65
C ARG A 460 13.77 45.48 -12.57
N GLY A 461 13.02 46.56 -12.34
CA GLY A 461 11.94 47.02 -13.22
C GLY A 461 10.55 46.45 -12.92
N PHE A 462 10.38 45.74 -11.80
CA PHE A 462 9.05 45.30 -11.36
C PHE A 462 8.34 46.41 -10.56
N ASP A 463 7.08 46.68 -10.90
CA ASP A 463 6.26 47.64 -10.16
C ASP A 463 5.76 47.01 -8.86
N ILE A 464 6.24 47.53 -7.72
CA ILE A 464 5.89 47.05 -6.39
C ILE A 464 5.36 48.22 -5.60
N VAL A 465 4.04 48.29 -5.50
CA VAL A 465 3.38 49.18 -4.55
C VAL A 465 3.50 48.56 -3.17
N THR A 466 4.54 48.95 -2.41
CA THR A 466 4.57 48.66 -0.98
C THR A 466 3.36 49.36 -0.35
N ARG A 467 2.37 48.61 0.14
CA ARG A 467 1.36 49.16 1.04
C ARG A 467 2.08 49.67 2.28
N GLY A 468 2.40 50.94 2.27
CA GLY A 468 2.87 51.68 3.43
C GLY A 468 1.66 52.01 4.29
N ASP A 469 1.18 51.05 5.06
CA ASP A 469 0.39 51.30 6.26
C ASP A 469 0.91 50.39 7.37
N GLY A 470 1.14 50.99 8.54
CA GLY A 470 1.83 50.42 9.71
C GLY A 470 1.32 49.05 10.14
N VAL A 471 2.18 48.18 10.71
CA VAL A 471 2.46 48.20 12.16
C VAL A 471 1.28 48.78 12.95
N ASN A 472 0.22 47.99 13.07
CA ASN A 472 -0.51 47.75 14.32
C ASN A 472 -1.69 46.80 14.03
N ARG A 473 -1.49 45.52 14.32
CA ARG A 473 -2.44 44.70 15.08
C ARG A 473 -1.80 43.41 15.56
#